data_AF-A0A957NCR8-F1
#
_entry.id   AF-A0A957NCR8-F1
#
_cell.length_a   1.000
_cell.length_b   1.000
_cell.length_c   1.000
_cell.angle_alpha   90.00
_cell.angle_beta   90.00
_cell.angle_gamma   90.00
#
_symmetry.space_group_name_H-M   'P 1'
#
loop_
_entity.id
_entity.type
_entity.pdbx_description
1 polymer ?
#
loop_
_entity_poly.entity_id
_entity_poly.type
_entity_poly.pdbx_seq_one_letter_code
_entity_poly.pdbx_strand_id
1 'polypeptide(L)'
;MDITQYTTALEQFRTTLYQSFANRADTLLELVDALCSYPQAESVVAYSLAPVFRRSYSTLSKALAALDLAELTLAQLLQPY
;
A
#
# COMPACT_ATOMS: atom_id res chain seq x y z
N MET A 1 -5.96 -6.55 -26.37
CA MET A 1 -5.74 -6.35 -24.93
C MET A 1 -5.24 -4.92 -24.79
N ASP A 2 -6.08 -4.01 -24.27
CA ASP A 2 -5.78 -2.59 -24.24
C ASP A 2 -4.90 -2.27 -23.03
N ILE A 3 -3.58 -2.26 -23.24
CA ILE A 3 -2.59 -1.99 -22.19
C ILE A 3 -2.85 -0.63 -21.52
N THR A 4 -3.39 0.33 -22.28
CA THR A 4 -3.73 1.67 -21.78
C THR A 4 -4.82 1.63 -20.72
N GLN A 5 -5.84 0.78 -20.93
CA GLN A 5 -6.94 0.60 -19.98
C GLN A 5 -6.45 0.03 -18.65
N TYR A 6 -5.61 -1.02 -18.68
CA TYR A 6 -5.08 -1.62 -17.46
C TYR A 6 -4.16 -0.69 -16.68
N THR A 7 -3.31 0.07 -17.37
CA THR A 7 -2.46 1.08 -16.73
C THR A 7 -3.31 2.17 -16.07
N THR A 8 -4.34 2.66 -16.76
CA THR A 8 -5.25 3.68 -16.21
C THR A 8 -5.98 3.17 -14.97
N ALA A 9 -6.50 1.94 -14.99
CA ALA A 9 -7.18 1.35 -13.85
C ALA A 9 -6.23 1.16 -12.65
N LEU A 10 -4.97 0.77 -12.90
CA LEU A 10 -3.96 0.63 -11.86
C LEU A 10 -3.59 1.99 -11.24
N GLU A 11 -3.43 3.02 -12.06
CA GLU A 11 -3.17 4.40 -11.60
C GLU A 11 -4.33 4.94 -10.75
N GLN A 12 -5.57 4.69 -11.18
CA GLN A 12 -6.77 5.05 -10.43
C GLN A 12 -6.82 4.32 -9.09
N PHE A 13 -6.66 2.99 -9.08
CA PHE A 13 -6.59 2.21 -7.85
C PHE A 13 -5.52 2.74 -6.89
N ARG A 14 -4.31 2.98 -7.39
CA ARG A 14 -3.19 3.49 -6.57
C ARG A 14 -3.51 4.87 -5.98
N THR A 15 -4.15 5.74 -6.76
CA THR A 15 -4.55 7.08 -6.33
C THR A 15 -5.65 7.02 -5.27
N THR A 16 -6.68 6.21 -5.48
CA THR A 16 -7.78 6.04 -4.52
C THR A 16 -7.28 5.42 -3.22
N LEU A 17 -6.42 4.41 -3.30
CA LEU A 17 -5.79 3.80 -2.13
C LEU A 17 -4.96 4.82 -1.35
N TYR A 18 -4.14 5.64 -2.02
CA TYR A 18 -3.36 6.69 -1.37
C TYR A 18 -4.25 7.70 -0.63
N GLN A 19 -5.34 8.14 -1.26
CA GLN A 19 -6.28 9.10 -0.68
C GLN A 19 -7.08 8.53 0.49
N SER A 20 -7.26 7.21 0.53
CA SER A 20 -7.99 6.54 1.62
C SER A 20 -7.20 6.46 2.93
N PHE A 21 -5.88 6.71 2.90
CA PHE A 21 -5.07 6.73 4.12
C PHE A 21 -5.15 8.09 4.82
N ALA A 22 -5.74 8.11 6.02
CA ALA A 22 -5.83 9.33 6.84
C ALA A 22 -4.46 9.87 7.28
N ASN A 23 -3.46 9.01 7.47
CA ASN A 23 -2.13 9.41 7.91
C ASN A 23 -1.05 8.50 7.32
N ARG A 24 0.16 9.04 7.11
CA ARG A 24 1.34 8.28 6.66
C ARG A 24 1.13 7.50 5.36
N ALA A 25 0.29 8.02 4.47
CA ALA A 25 -0.08 7.41 3.19
C ALA A 25 1.13 6.90 2.38
N ASP A 26 2.22 7.68 2.31
CA ASP A 26 3.44 7.26 1.61
C ASP A 26 4.02 5.96 2.17
N THR A 27 4.09 5.83 3.50
CA THR A 27 4.68 4.66 4.17
C THR A 27 3.79 3.43 4.01
N LEU A 28 2.47 3.64 4.05
CA LEU A 28 1.49 2.58 3.84
C LEU A 28 1.49 2.12 2.38
N LEU A 29 1.67 3.02 1.43
CA LEU A 29 1.79 2.66 0.01
C LEU A 29 3.10 1.92 -0.28
N GLU A 30 4.23 2.35 0.31
CA GLU A 30 5.50 1.60 0.25
C GLU A 30 5.35 0.20 0.88
N LEU A 31 4.56 0.05 1.95
CA LEU A 31 4.27 -1.26 2.54
C LEU A 31 3.45 -2.15 1.58
N VAL A 32 2.45 -1.60 0.90
CA VAL A 32 1.69 -2.33 -0.12
C VAL A 32 2.61 -2.79 -1.25
N ASP A 33 3.51 -1.93 -1.72
CA ASP A 33 4.49 -2.31 -2.73
C ASP A 33 5.44 -3.41 -2.21
N ALA A 34 5.85 -3.34 -0.95
CA ALA A 34 6.70 -4.35 -0.29
C ALA A 34 5.97 -5.70 -0.15
N LEU A 35 4.68 -5.70 0.19
CA LEU A 35 3.86 -6.92 0.29
C LEU A 35 3.75 -7.64 -1.06
N CYS A 36 3.59 -6.88 -2.14
CA CYS A 36 3.48 -7.42 -3.50
C CYS A 36 4.83 -7.87 -4.08
N SER A 37 5.92 -7.20 -3.73
CA SER A 37 7.25 -7.44 -4.34
C SER A 37 8.16 -8.34 -3.51
N TYR A 38 7.85 -8.55 -2.22
CA TYR A 38 8.66 -9.34 -1.28
C TYR A 38 7.82 -10.39 -0.52
N PRO A 39 7.16 -11.33 -1.23
CA PRO A 39 6.23 -12.30 -0.63
C PRO A 39 6.89 -13.29 0.35
N GLN A 40 8.21 -13.48 0.26
CA GLN A 40 9.01 -14.30 1.17
C GLN A 40 9.29 -13.65 2.54
N ALA A 41 8.82 -12.43 2.78
CA ALA A 41 8.97 -11.79 4.08
C ALA A 41 8.17 -12.52 5.16
N GLU A 42 8.86 -13.02 6.18
CA GLU A 42 8.22 -13.78 7.27
C GLU A 42 7.78 -12.89 8.45
N SER A 43 7.99 -11.58 8.37
CA SER A 43 7.62 -10.65 9.43
C SER A 43 7.41 -9.22 8.94
N VAL A 44 6.73 -8.42 9.76
CA VAL A 44 6.55 -6.97 9.53
C VAL A 44 7.90 -6.26 9.41
N VAL A 45 8.89 -6.65 10.22
CA VAL A 45 10.25 -6.09 10.14
C VAL A 45 10.89 -6.40 8.79
N ALA A 46 10.71 -7.62 8.27
CA ALA A 46 11.28 -8.02 6.99
C ALA A 46 10.77 -7.17 5.82
N TYR A 47 9.51 -6.69 5.85
CA TYR A 47 9.01 -5.76 4.82
C TYR A 47 9.74 -4.41 4.83
N SER A 48 10.22 -3.94 5.98
CA SER A 48 11.04 -2.71 6.04
C SER A 48 12.44 -2.87 5.42
N LEU A 49 12.84 -4.10 5.11
CA LEU A 49 14.10 -4.43 4.43
C LEU A 49 13.90 -4.67 2.92
N ALA A 50 12.66 -4.64 2.43
CA ALA A 50 12.39 -4.81 1.00
C ALA A 50 13.04 -3.65 0.21
N PRO A 51 13.66 -3.89 -0.96
CA PRO A 51 14.32 -2.83 -1.74
C PRO A 51 13.40 -1.67 -2.15
N VAL A 52 12.10 -1.93 -2.26
CA VAL A 52 11.09 -0.93 -2.60
C VAL A 52 10.70 -0.05 -1.40
N PHE A 53 10.95 -0.52 -0.18
CA PHE A 53 10.65 0.19 1.05
C PHE A 53 11.82 1.11 1.41
N ARG A 54 11.62 2.43 1.29
CA ARG A 54 12.70 3.41 1.41
C ARG A 54 12.84 3.96 2.83
N ARG A 55 11.82 3.72 3.67
CA ARG A 55 11.71 4.26 5.03
C ARG A 55 12.23 3.28 6.08
N SER A 56 12.44 3.77 7.29
CA SER A 56 12.89 2.93 8.41
C SER A 56 11.76 2.06 8.97
N TYR A 57 12.14 0.98 9.65
CA TYR A 57 11.23 0.17 10.47
C TYR A 57 10.42 1.01 11.48
N SER A 58 11.04 2.00 12.12
CA SER A 58 10.32 2.89 13.05
C SER A 58 9.22 3.70 12.38
N THR A 59 9.38 4.01 11.09
CA THR A 59 8.37 4.70 10.29
C THR A 59 7.23 3.75 9.94
N LEU A 60 7.55 2.50 9.57
CA LEU A 60 6.56 1.43 9.35
C LEU A 60 5.71 1.17 10.59
N SER A 61 6.35 1.00 11.75
CA SER A 61 5.64 0.79 13.02
C SER A 61 4.69 1.93 13.36
N LYS A 62 5.12 3.19 13.17
CA LYS A 62 4.25 4.36 13.36
C LYS A 62 3.12 4.45 12.33
N ALA A 63 3.34 3.96 11.10
CA ALA A 63 2.32 3.89 10.06
C ALA A 63 1.23 2.89 10.41
N LEU A 64 1.61 1.69 10.85
CA LEU A 64 0.68 0.68 11.32
C LEU A 64 -0.11 1.14 12.56
N ALA A 65 0.55 1.83 13.49
CA ALA A 65 -0.13 2.38 14.68
C ALA A 65 -1.13 3.50 14.36
N ALA A 66 -0.95 4.20 13.24
CA ALA A 66 -1.84 5.27 12.78
C ALA A 66 -2.85 4.81 11.71
N LEU A 67 -2.81 3.53 11.34
CA LEU A 67 -3.68 2.96 10.32
C LEU A 67 -5.07 2.71 10.93
N ASP A 68 -6.06 3.45 10.44
CA ASP A 68 -7.46 3.17 10.75
C ASP A 68 -8.10 2.37 9.60
N LEU A 69 -8.22 1.06 9.80
CA LEU A 69 -8.85 0.16 8.83
C LEU A 69 -10.38 0.28 8.80
N ALA A 70 -11.02 0.87 9.81
CA ALA A 70 -12.46 1.02 9.84
C ALA A 70 -12.94 2.15 8.90
N GLU A 71 -12.13 3.20 8.72
CA GLU A 71 -12.37 4.26 7.73
C GLU A 71 -11.94 3.85 6.31
N LEU A 72 -11.00 2.91 6.20
CA LEU A 72 -10.63 2.30 4.92
C LEU A 72 -11.72 1.33 4.46
N THR A 73 -12.62 1.80 3.60
CA THR A 73 -13.58 0.93 2.90
C THR A 73 -12.87 0.10 1.82
N LEU A 74 -11.99 -0.81 2.26
CA LEU A 74 -11.18 -1.68 1.40
C LEU A 74 -12.02 -2.46 0.38
N ALA A 75 -13.24 -2.85 0.76
CA ALA A 75 -14.19 -3.52 -0.13
C ALA A 75 -14.67 -2.61 -1.29
N GLN A 76 -14.75 -1.29 -1.09
CA GLN A 76 -15.10 -0.34 -2.14
C GLN A 76 -13.94 -0.16 -3.13
N LEU A 77 -12.69 -0.26 -2.67
CA LEU A 77 -11.50 -0.17 -3.52
C LEU A 77 -11.30 -1.37 -4.46
N LEU A 78 -11.96 -2.50 -4.17
CA LEU A 78 -11.90 -3.73 -4.96
C LEU A 78 -13.09 -3.89 -5.92
N GLN A 79 -14.02 -2.93 -5.96
CA GLN A 79 -15.11 -2.98 -6.92
C GLN A 79 -14.55 -2.85 -8.35
N PRO A 80 -15.01 -3.68 -9.30
CA PRO A 80 -14.57 -3.55 -10.69
C PRO A 80 -14.97 -2.17 -11.22
N TYR A 81 -14.00 -1.45 -11.78
CA TYR A 81 -14.22 -0.24 -12.59
C TYR A 81 -14.81 -0.61 -13.95
#